data_AF-A0A4R6V0I7-F1
#
_entry.id   AF-A0A4R6V0I7-F1
#
_cell.length_a   1.000
_cell.length_b   1.000
_cell.length_c   1.000
_cell.angle_alpha   90.00
_cell.angle_beta   90.00
_cell.angle_gamma   90.00
#
_symmetry.space_group_name_H-M   'P 1'
#
loop_
_entity.id
_entity.type
_entity.pdbx_description
1 polymer ?
#
loop_
_entity_poly.entity_id
_entity_poly.type
_entity_poly.pdbx_seq_one_letter_code
_entity_poly.pdbx_strand_id
1 'polypeptide(L)'
;MSRGAAVALAPHTLSDARFAALARGLGDGSTVALLRAAQLSKRLVRLRALHDAARDSGLAVWFLPGYALLARVQRTAPDAVREVLTLPQVGAWAAHTLRRLRGSVRLDEPLWADVAHIGAVAAAAAVRAGVDFSVEVPVREGAAALPGLGLARIGGTAATALVRGSGGRATVYGDGRARVPLPEEPGVESPDWLPVRRVAVEQDGLRLSVALEDLDPYRDPHGLGAAPRLSADDAARWRRVVGGAWRLLVRDHPEYAAGVASGLGELVPLRGRDGGKGRNATSADSFGSASVSEPADEVSLAVGLLHEFQHAKLGALMDLIPLHGACGDRVFYAPWRDDPRPLPGLLHGVYAHMGVADFWRARRDPADGPDAEFARFEFTRWHAQTRGAADTVARSGLLTPAGRRFLDGLRARLAETAPEAAAEPPSPRPALDASADHALLWRLRNLRPDPAALAELARAWTAGERPRPLRVPLEVTAGSGAPAANRRLDLLVLLLRAPDRCAAPRAGTAGASEADVALLEGRADDARAGYRALIRRDRERIDAWAGLALARSLSAPPAGNGRGDPLRERPEVVLGLHRVLHGHGADADPESLASWLPDLGPDPAPDGVRA
;
A
#
# COMPACT_ATOMS: atom_id res chain seq x y z
N MET A 1 11.14 29.40 -43.88
CA MET A 1 11.02 29.15 -42.42
C MET A 1 9.58 29.48 -41.99
N SER A 2 8.68 28.50 -42.07
CA SER A 2 7.33 28.64 -41.53
C SER A 2 7.40 28.45 -40.01
N ARG A 3 7.15 29.52 -39.24
CA ARG A 3 6.94 29.42 -37.79
C ARG A 3 5.69 28.58 -37.59
N GLY A 4 5.86 27.31 -37.21
CA GLY A 4 4.75 26.44 -36.86
C GLY A 4 3.89 27.13 -35.79
N ALA A 5 2.59 27.20 -36.05
CA ALA A 5 1.62 27.73 -35.11
C ALA A 5 1.84 27.07 -33.74
N ALA A 6 1.95 27.87 -32.69
CA ALA A 6 2.07 27.36 -31.32
C ALA A 6 0.84 26.49 -31.05
N VAL A 7 1.04 25.18 -30.95
CA VAL A 7 -0.02 24.25 -30.53
C VAL A 7 -0.34 24.60 -29.07
N ALA A 8 -1.50 25.22 -28.84
CA ALA A 8 -2.00 25.44 -27.49
C ALA A 8 -2.29 24.07 -26.87
N LEU A 9 -1.45 23.65 -25.92
CA LEU A 9 -1.68 22.42 -25.17
C LEU A 9 -2.86 22.65 -24.22
N ALA A 10 -3.95 21.92 -24.42
CA ALA A 10 -5.10 21.98 -23.52
C ALA A 10 -4.74 21.30 -22.19
N PRO A 11 -4.95 21.96 -21.03
CA PRO A 11 -4.73 21.33 -19.74
C PRO A 11 -5.81 20.29 -19.46
N HIS A 12 -5.45 19.26 -18.68
CA HIS A 12 -6.45 18.36 -18.09
C HIS A 12 -7.26 19.15 -17.05
N THR A 13 -8.59 19.07 -17.13
CA THR A 13 -9.49 19.75 -16.19
C THR A 13 -10.39 18.73 -15.51
N LEU A 14 -10.55 18.87 -14.20
CA LEU A 14 -11.43 18.01 -13.39
C LEU A 14 -12.59 18.87 -12.90
N SER A 15 -13.82 18.49 -13.22
CA SER A 15 -15.00 19.20 -12.73
C SER A 15 -15.16 19.03 -11.22
N ASP A 16 -15.80 19.99 -10.57
CA ASP A 16 -16.08 19.93 -9.13
C ASP A 16 -16.87 18.67 -8.74
N ALA A 17 -17.81 18.23 -9.58
CA ALA A 17 -18.56 17.00 -9.37
C ALA A 17 -17.67 15.75 -9.36
N ARG A 18 -16.72 15.64 -10.29
CA ARG A 18 -15.76 14.53 -10.33
C ARG A 18 -14.78 14.59 -9.17
N PHE A 19 -14.32 15.78 -8.80
CA PHE A 19 -13.47 15.98 -7.64
C PHE A 19 -14.18 15.57 -6.34
N ALA A 20 -15.45 15.96 -6.16
CA ALA A 20 -16.27 15.58 -5.02
C ALA A 20 -16.53 14.06 -4.95
N ALA A 21 -16.77 13.41 -6.10
CA ALA A 21 -16.91 11.96 -6.16
C ALA A 21 -15.61 11.25 -5.74
N LEU A 22 -14.46 11.71 -6.24
CA LEU A 22 -13.14 11.21 -5.83
C LEU A 22 -12.91 11.43 -4.33
N ALA A 23 -13.30 12.59 -3.79
CA ALA A 23 -13.20 12.93 -2.36
C ALA A 23 -14.08 12.05 -1.47
N ARG A 24 -15.02 11.30 -2.03
CA ARG A 24 -15.83 10.29 -1.30
C ARG A 24 -15.33 8.86 -1.53
N GLY A 25 -14.16 8.69 -2.17
CA GLY A 25 -13.57 7.39 -2.48
C GLY A 25 -14.04 6.78 -3.79
N LEU A 26 -15.03 7.38 -4.44
CA LEU A 26 -15.62 6.89 -5.67
C LEU A 26 -14.81 7.39 -6.89
N GLY A 27 -15.38 7.30 -8.08
CA GLY A 27 -14.72 7.65 -9.33
C GLY A 27 -15.11 6.64 -10.39
N ASP A 28 -16.13 7.01 -11.17
CA ASP A 28 -16.67 6.21 -12.25
C ASP A 28 -15.63 5.97 -13.37
N GLY A 29 -15.99 5.12 -14.32
CA GLY A 29 -15.12 4.80 -15.46
C GLY A 29 -14.68 6.04 -16.25
N SER A 30 -15.54 7.08 -16.36
CA SER A 30 -15.23 8.31 -17.07
C SER A 30 -14.19 9.17 -16.33
N THR A 31 -14.28 9.25 -15.00
CA THR A 31 -13.30 9.94 -14.16
C THR A 31 -11.96 9.23 -14.20
N VAL A 32 -11.95 7.89 -14.11
CA VAL A 32 -10.71 7.11 -14.18
C VAL A 32 -10.07 7.19 -15.57
N ALA A 33 -10.86 7.22 -16.65
CA ALA A 33 -10.35 7.42 -18.00
C ALA A 33 -9.64 8.78 -18.14
N LEU A 34 -10.16 9.84 -17.51
CA LEU A 34 -9.50 11.14 -17.43
C LEU A 34 -8.17 11.07 -16.69
N LEU A 35 -8.12 10.40 -15.53
CA LEU A 35 -6.87 10.18 -14.78
C LEU A 35 -5.85 9.42 -15.63
N ARG A 36 -6.29 8.39 -16.37
CA ARG A 36 -5.44 7.64 -17.30
C ARG A 36 -4.92 8.50 -18.45
N ALA A 37 -5.72 9.42 -18.98
CA ALA A 37 -5.28 10.39 -19.99
C ALA A 37 -4.22 11.36 -19.44
N ALA A 38 -4.37 11.81 -18.19
CA ALA A 38 -3.35 12.60 -17.50
C ALA A 38 -2.03 11.83 -17.33
N GLN A 39 -2.10 10.54 -16.97
CA GLN A 39 -0.92 9.68 -16.88
C GLN A 39 -0.21 9.53 -18.24
N LEU A 40 -0.95 9.46 -19.35
CA LEU A 40 -0.34 9.48 -20.69
C LEU A 40 0.45 10.77 -20.93
N SER A 41 -0.14 11.94 -20.64
CA SER A 41 0.56 13.23 -20.78
C SER A 41 1.81 13.29 -19.91
N LYS A 42 1.74 12.84 -18.66
CA LYS A 42 2.89 12.72 -17.75
C LYS A 42 3.99 11.84 -18.35
N ARG A 43 3.63 10.71 -18.96
CA ARG A 43 4.59 9.80 -19.61
C ARG A 43 5.22 10.41 -20.86
N LEU A 44 4.47 11.18 -21.67
CA LEU A 44 5.05 11.90 -22.81
C LEU A 44 6.10 12.93 -22.37
N VAL A 45 5.80 13.70 -21.30
CA VAL A 45 6.78 14.63 -20.70
C VAL A 45 7.99 13.88 -20.16
N ARG A 46 7.78 12.73 -19.52
CA ARG A 46 8.86 11.87 -19.01
C ARG A 46 9.75 11.32 -20.12
N LEU A 47 9.18 10.90 -21.26
CA LEU A 47 9.94 10.48 -22.44
C LEU A 47 10.80 11.61 -22.99
N ARG A 48 10.28 12.86 -22.98
CA ARG A 48 11.09 14.01 -23.37
C ARG A 48 12.25 14.25 -22.39
N ALA A 49 11.99 14.13 -21.08
CA ALA A 49 13.05 14.24 -20.08
C ALA A 49 14.10 13.13 -20.21
N LEU A 50 13.70 11.91 -20.57
CA LEU A 50 14.59 10.79 -20.87
C LEU A 50 15.44 11.05 -22.12
N HIS A 51 14.85 11.58 -23.19
CA HIS A 51 15.58 11.97 -24.38
C HIS A 51 16.70 12.96 -24.04
N ASP A 52 16.37 14.01 -23.28
CA ASP A 52 17.32 15.05 -22.93
C ASP A 52 18.42 14.50 -22.01
N ALA A 53 18.06 13.70 -21.00
CA ALA A 53 19.01 13.06 -20.10
C ALA A 53 19.91 12.03 -20.79
N ALA A 54 19.37 11.21 -21.71
CA ALA A 54 20.16 10.25 -22.48
C ALA A 54 21.18 10.95 -23.38
N ARG A 55 20.83 12.11 -23.96
CA ARG A 55 21.76 12.96 -24.72
C ARG A 55 22.87 13.50 -23.83
N ASP A 56 22.52 14.05 -22.67
CA ASP A 56 23.50 14.62 -21.72
C ASP A 56 24.45 13.56 -21.14
N SER A 57 23.98 12.31 -21.01
CA SER A 57 24.80 11.17 -20.56
C SER A 57 25.55 10.43 -21.68
N GLY A 58 25.51 10.90 -22.92
CA GLY A 58 26.18 10.24 -24.06
C GLY A 58 25.54 8.91 -24.50
N LEU A 59 24.34 8.59 -24.03
CA LEU A 59 23.60 7.35 -24.33
C LEU A 59 22.49 7.54 -25.39
N ALA A 60 22.47 8.68 -26.08
CA ALA A 60 21.47 8.98 -27.11
C ALA A 60 21.41 7.93 -28.24
N VAL A 61 22.54 7.30 -28.57
CA VAL A 61 22.61 6.23 -29.59
C VAL A 61 21.66 5.06 -29.27
N TRP A 62 21.47 4.76 -27.99
CA TRP A 62 20.58 3.70 -27.52
C TRP A 62 19.10 4.13 -27.46
N PHE A 63 18.83 5.43 -27.33
CA PHE A 63 17.47 5.95 -27.17
C PHE A 63 16.80 6.33 -28.50
N LEU A 64 17.55 7.00 -29.38
CA LEU A 64 17.02 7.66 -30.57
C LEU A 64 16.32 6.71 -31.57
N PRO A 65 16.82 5.49 -31.87
CA PRO A 65 16.17 4.60 -32.83
C PRO A 65 14.74 4.23 -32.40
N GLY A 66 14.56 3.83 -31.14
CA GLY A 66 13.25 3.50 -30.57
C GLY A 66 12.34 4.73 -30.50
N TYR A 67 12.87 5.87 -30.06
CA TYR A 67 12.10 7.12 -30.00
C TYR A 67 11.60 7.57 -31.38
N ALA A 68 12.45 7.49 -32.41
CA ALA A 68 12.10 7.83 -33.79
C ALA A 68 11.04 6.87 -34.37
N LEU A 69 11.16 5.57 -34.09
CA LEU A 69 10.14 4.58 -34.45
C LEU A 69 8.81 4.90 -33.76
N LEU A 70 8.81 5.13 -32.44
CA LEU A 70 7.60 5.44 -31.69
C LEU A 70 6.89 6.69 -32.23
N ALA A 71 7.66 7.76 -32.52
CA ALA A 71 7.13 8.97 -33.13
C ALA A 71 6.55 8.72 -34.54
N ARG A 72 7.15 7.82 -35.33
CA ARG A 72 6.62 7.40 -36.64
C ARG A 72 5.30 6.66 -36.48
N VAL A 73 5.23 5.68 -35.59
CA VAL A 73 3.99 4.93 -35.29
C VAL A 73 2.90 5.89 -34.79
N GLN A 74 3.24 6.87 -33.94
CA GLN A 74 2.28 7.82 -33.40
C GLN A 74 1.58 8.65 -34.49
N ARG A 75 2.27 8.97 -35.59
CA ARG A 75 1.70 9.74 -36.70
C ARG A 75 0.66 8.96 -37.50
N THR A 76 0.78 7.64 -37.58
CA THR A 76 -0.09 6.78 -38.40
C THR A 76 -1.10 5.98 -37.57
N ALA A 77 -0.73 5.62 -36.35
CA ALA A 77 -1.51 4.80 -35.42
C ALA A 77 -1.36 5.33 -33.97
N PRO A 78 -1.90 6.53 -33.68
CA PRO A 78 -1.78 7.15 -32.35
C PRO A 78 -2.39 6.31 -31.24
N ASP A 79 -3.41 5.50 -31.54
CA ASP A 79 -4.08 4.65 -30.57
C ASP A 79 -3.18 3.49 -30.09
N ALA A 80 -2.38 2.90 -30.99
CA ALA A 80 -1.41 1.86 -30.63
C ALA A 80 -0.32 2.40 -29.71
N VAL A 81 0.18 3.62 -29.98
CA VAL A 81 1.14 4.30 -29.10
C VAL A 81 0.49 4.64 -27.76
N ARG A 82 -0.75 5.14 -27.76
CA ARG A 82 -1.49 5.41 -26.52
C ARG A 82 -1.62 4.14 -25.68
N GLU A 83 -2.02 3.02 -26.28
CA GLU A 83 -2.19 1.77 -25.57
C GLU A 83 -0.90 1.35 -24.87
N VAL A 84 0.21 1.28 -25.61
CA VAL A 84 1.53 0.88 -25.08
C VAL A 84 2.05 1.87 -24.04
N LEU A 85 1.96 3.17 -24.30
CA LEU A 85 2.39 4.16 -23.32
C LEU A 85 1.51 4.15 -22.07
N THR A 86 0.25 3.70 -22.14
CA THR A 86 -0.57 3.57 -20.92
C THR A 86 -0.26 2.35 -20.07
N LEU A 87 0.57 1.42 -20.56
CA LEU A 87 0.97 0.22 -19.82
C LEU A 87 1.71 0.61 -18.51
N PRO A 88 1.34 0.00 -17.36
CA PRO A 88 1.95 0.35 -16.07
C PRO A 88 3.47 0.19 -16.02
N GLN A 89 4.01 -0.94 -16.49
CA GLN A 89 5.44 -1.24 -16.56
C GLN A 89 6.23 -0.25 -17.42
N VAL A 90 5.63 0.33 -18.46
CA VAL A 90 6.28 1.39 -19.26
C VAL A 90 6.44 2.68 -18.44
N GLY A 91 5.46 2.98 -17.57
CA GLY A 91 5.57 4.08 -16.61
C GLY A 91 6.68 3.85 -15.59
N ALA A 92 6.75 2.62 -15.05
CA ALA A 92 7.76 2.15 -14.09
C ALA A 92 9.17 2.28 -14.67
N TRP A 93 9.37 1.71 -15.86
CA TRP A 93 10.59 1.79 -16.66
C TRP A 93 11.04 3.24 -16.82
N ALA A 94 10.18 4.09 -17.38
CA ALA A 94 10.57 5.45 -17.70
C ALA A 94 10.99 6.24 -16.46
N ALA A 95 10.35 6.01 -15.32
CA ALA A 95 10.71 6.66 -14.06
C ALA A 95 12.02 6.11 -13.48
N HIS A 96 12.19 4.79 -13.50
CA HIS A 96 13.40 4.10 -13.07
C HIS A 96 14.62 4.57 -13.87
N THR A 97 14.55 4.52 -15.21
CA THR A 97 15.64 4.96 -16.10
C THR A 97 16.01 6.41 -15.87
N LEU A 98 15.02 7.30 -15.69
CA LEU A 98 15.29 8.71 -15.43
C LEU A 98 15.97 8.93 -14.07
N ARG A 99 15.57 8.19 -13.03
CA ARG A 99 16.25 8.22 -11.72
C ARG A 99 17.71 7.75 -11.82
N ARG A 100 17.98 6.69 -12.59
CA ARG A 100 19.35 6.21 -12.82
C ARG A 100 20.20 7.21 -13.61
N LEU A 101 19.67 7.78 -14.70
CA LEU A 101 20.36 8.82 -15.49
C LEU A 101 20.69 10.06 -14.65
N ARG A 102 19.84 10.41 -13.68
CA ARG A 102 20.04 11.53 -12.75
C ARG A 102 20.90 11.16 -11.53
N GLY A 103 21.38 9.92 -11.43
CA GLY A 103 22.23 9.45 -10.34
C GLY A 103 21.52 9.29 -9.00
N SER A 104 20.20 9.35 -8.94
CA SER A 104 19.41 9.15 -7.71
C SER A 104 19.29 7.68 -7.31
N VAL A 105 19.55 6.76 -8.24
CA VAL A 105 19.61 5.31 -8.04
C VAL A 105 20.86 4.80 -8.74
N ARG A 106 21.66 3.98 -8.05
CA ARG A 106 22.85 3.32 -8.61
C ARG A 106 22.70 1.82 -8.44
N LEU A 107 22.89 1.11 -9.55
CA LEU A 107 22.83 -0.34 -9.62
C LEU A 107 23.94 -0.81 -10.57
N ASP A 108 24.36 -2.07 -10.41
CA ASP A 108 25.48 -2.65 -11.16
C ASP A 108 25.10 -3.00 -12.60
N GLU A 109 23.81 -3.16 -12.92
CA GLU A 109 23.37 -3.50 -14.27
C GLU A 109 23.67 -2.37 -15.27
N PRO A 110 24.03 -2.68 -16.53
CA PRO A 110 24.37 -1.65 -17.50
C PRO A 110 23.23 -0.66 -17.78
N LEU A 111 23.48 0.64 -17.57
CA LEU A 111 22.49 1.70 -17.78
C LEU A 111 22.00 1.82 -19.23
N TRP A 112 22.86 1.47 -20.21
CA TRP A 112 22.49 1.53 -21.63
C TRP A 112 21.26 0.64 -21.92
N ALA A 113 21.11 -0.49 -21.22
CA ALA A 113 20.01 -1.42 -21.44
C ALA A 113 18.66 -0.82 -21.01
N ASP A 114 18.66 0.00 -19.96
CA ASP A 114 17.48 0.75 -19.55
C ASP A 114 17.13 1.84 -20.55
N VAL A 115 18.13 2.53 -21.10
CA VAL A 115 17.91 3.55 -22.12
C VAL A 115 17.40 2.92 -23.42
N ALA A 116 17.97 1.78 -23.83
CA ALA A 116 17.62 1.05 -25.04
C ALA A 116 16.21 0.43 -25.01
N HIS A 117 15.61 0.25 -23.83
CA HIS A 117 14.29 -0.36 -23.69
C HIS A 117 13.17 0.46 -24.36
N ILE A 118 13.39 1.73 -24.70
CA ILE A 118 12.49 2.49 -25.60
C ILE A 118 12.30 1.78 -26.96
N GLY A 119 13.30 1.03 -27.44
CA GLY A 119 13.18 0.18 -28.63
C GLY A 119 12.11 -0.90 -28.47
N ALA A 120 12.03 -1.54 -27.30
CA ALA A 120 11.02 -2.56 -27.01
C ALA A 120 9.60 -1.96 -26.92
N VAL A 121 9.49 -0.79 -26.30
CA VAL A 121 8.24 0.00 -26.26
C VAL A 121 7.78 0.37 -27.68
N ALA A 122 8.70 0.84 -28.52
CA ALA A 122 8.41 1.21 -29.90
C ALA A 122 8.06 0.00 -30.77
N ALA A 123 8.77 -1.12 -30.60
CA ALA A 123 8.45 -2.39 -31.25
C ALA A 123 7.04 -2.87 -30.89
N ALA A 124 6.67 -2.86 -29.61
CA ALA A 124 5.34 -3.25 -29.17
C ALA A 124 4.24 -2.38 -29.81
N ALA A 125 4.46 -1.06 -29.91
CA ALA A 125 3.53 -0.16 -30.57
C ALA A 125 3.45 -0.42 -32.09
N ALA A 126 4.58 -0.70 -32.74
CA ALA A 126 4.64 -0.96 -34.17
C ALA A 126 3.96 -2.29 -34.55
N VAL A 127 4.15 -3.35 -33.74
CA VAL A 127 3.46 -4.63 -33.90
C VAL A 127 1.95 -4.45 -33.81
N ARG A 128 1.47 -3.71 -32.79
CA ARG A 128 0.03 -3.42 -32.62
C ARG A 128 -0.55 -2.58 -33.76
N ALA A 129 0.26 -1.67 -34.30
CA ALA A 129 -0.12 -0.85 -35.45
C ALA A 129 -0.06 -1.60 -36.79
N GLY A 130 0.51 -2.81 -36.83
CA GLY A 130 0.69 -3.58 -38.07
C GLY A 130 1.61 -2.89 -39.09
N VAL A 131 2.52 -2.02 -38.65
CA VAL A 131 3.42 -1.28 -39.55
C VAL A 131 4.75 -2.01 -39.74
N ASP A 132 5.42 -1.78 -40.87
CA ASP A 132 6.75 -2.31 -41.11
C ASP A 132 7.82 -1.55 -40.31
N PHE A 133 8.72 -2.29 -39.66
CA PHE A 133 9.78 -1.71 -38.85
C PHE A 133 10.95 -2.66 -38.62
N SER A 134 12.06 -2.09 -38.18
CA SER A 134 13.21 -2.80 -37.65
C SER A 134 13.78 -1.96 -36.52
N VAL A 135 13.99 -2.54 -35.33
CA VAL A 135 14.56 -1.85 -34.17
C VAL A 135 15.27 -2.84 -33.27
N GLU A 136 16.40 -2.43 -32.68
CA GLU A 136 17.08 -3.22 -31.67
C GLU A 136 16.43 -3.05 -30.29
N VAL A 137 16.43 -4.13 -29.52
CA VAL A 137 15.90 -4.18 -28.15
C VAL A 137 16.93 -4.82 -27.22
N PRO A 138 17.00 -4.42 -25.94
CA PRO A 138 17.90 -5.02 -24.98
C PRO A 138 17.50 -6.48 -24.69
N VAL A 139 18.50 -7.34 -24.57
CA VAL A 139 18.38 -8.72 -24.11
C VAL A 139 18.82 -8.80 -22.66
N ARG A 140 17.98 -9.42 -21.82
CA ARG A 140 18.24 -9.62 -20.39
C ARG A 140 18.11 -11.11 -20.11
N GLU A 141 19.15 -11.70 -19.54
CA GLU A 141 19.16 -13.14 -19.20
C GLU A 141 18.77 -14.03 -20.40
N GLY A 142 19.27 -13.69 -21.60
CA GLY A 142 18.98 -14.43 -22.84
C GLY A 142 17.57 -14.23 -23.41
N ALA A 143 16.82 -13.24 -22.94
CA ALA A 143 15.46 -12.95 -23.38
C ALA A 143 15.20 -11.47 -23.72
N ALA A 144 14.32 -11.22 -24.69
CA ALA A 144 13.88 -9.89 -25.09
C ALA A 144 12.40 -9.69 -24.75
N ALA A 145 12.12 -8.76 -23.83
CA ALA A 145 10.76 -8.43 -23.40
C ALA A 145 10.15 -7.35 -24.30
N LEU A 146 8.93 -7.59 -24.78
CA LEU A 146 8.12 -6.65 -25.55
C LEU A 146 6.87 -6.27 -24.71
N PRO A 147 6.81 -5.04 -24.15
CA PRO A 147 5.78 -4.65 -23.20
C PRO A 147 4.35 -4.93 -23.68
N GLY A 148 3.58 -5.64 -22.85
CA GLY A 148 2.19 -6.00 -23.13
C GLY A 148 1.99 -7.01 -24.27
N LEU A 149 3.05 -7.60 -24.83
CA LEU A 149 2.98 -8.66 -25.85
C LEU A 149 3.53 -9.98 -25.31
N GLY A 150 4.76 -9.99 -24.83
CA GLY A 150 5.42 -11.20 -24.35
C GLY A 150 6.94 -11.08 -24.27
N LEU A 151 7.58 -12.23 -24.11
CA LEU A 151 9.02 -12.39 -23.96
C LEU A 151 9.51 -13.42 -24.99
N ALA A 152 10.44 -13.02 -25.84
CA ALA A 152 11.17 -13.93 -26.72
C ALA A 152 12.38 -14.50 -25.98
N ARG A 153 12.48 -15.82 -25.89
CA ARG A 153 13.66 -16.54 -25.41
C ARG A 153 14.59 -16.76 -26.59
N ILE A 154 15.73 -16.08 -26.57
CA ILE A 154 16.67 -16.04 -27.68
C ILE A 154 17.89 -16.93 -27.37
N GLY A 155 18.18 -17.11 -26.08
CA GLY A 155 19.40 -17.77 -25.63
C GLY A 155 20.65 -16.95 -25.94
N GLY A 156 21.81 -17.56 -25.78
CA GLY A 156 23.10 -16.94 -26.07
C GLY A 156 23.48 -15.81 -25.11
N THR A 157 24.54 -15.08 -25.47
CA THR A 157 25.14 -13.99 -24.67
C THR A 157 24.97 -12.62 -25.33
N ALA A 158 24.12 -12.51 -26.36
CA ALA A 158 23.84 -11.28 -27.07
C ALA A 158 23.30 -10.21 -26.11
N ALA A 159 23.83 -8.99 -26.19
CA ALA A 159 23.32 -7.87 -25.41
C ALA A 159 22.02 -7.28 -26.00
N THR A 160 21.84 -7.40 -27.31
CA THR A 160 20.68 -6.88 -28.04
C THR A 160 20.09 -7.93 -28.95
N ALA A 161 18.85 -7.70 -29.39
CA ALA A 161 18.16 -8.48 -30.39
C ALA A 161 17.47 -7.54 -31.38
N LEU A 162 17.36 -7.95 -32.64
CA LEU A 162 16.66 -7.19 -33.68
C LEU A 162 15.20 -7.64 -33.74
N VAL A 163 14.26 -6.71 -33.58
CA VAL A 163 12.85 -6.97 -33.84
C VAL A 163 12.48 -6.39 -35.19
N ARG A 164 11.97 -7.24 -36.08
CA ARG A 164 11.53 -6.83 -37.42
C ARG A 164 10.06 -7.18 -37.63
N GLY A 165 9.27 -6.18 -38.00
CA GLY A 165 7.90 -6.31 -38.47
C GLY A 165 7.83 -6.14 -39.98
N SER A 166 7.15 -7.06 -40.66
CA SER A 166 6.89 -7.00 -42.11
C SER A 166 5.56 -7.69 -42.42
N GLY A 167 4.67 -7.01 -43.15
CA GLY A 167 3.41 -7.62 -43.62
C GLY A 167 2.53 -8.15 -42.50
N GLY A 168 2.42 -7.40 -41.40
CA GLY A 168 1.62 -7.76 -40.22
C GLY A 168 2.22 -8.84 -39.32
N ARG A 169 3.40 -9.38 -39.65
CA ARG A 169 4.10 -10.38 -38.84
C ARG A 169 5.36 -9.79 -38.24
N ALA A 170 5.69 -10.20 -37.03
CA ALA A 170 6.90 -9.76 -36.34
C ALA A 170 7.76 -10.95 -35.92
N THR A 171 9.07 -10.74 -35.88
CA THR A 171 10.03 -11.76 -35.48
C THR A 171 11.17 -11.09 -34.72
N VAL A 172 11.60 -11.75 -33.64
CA VAL A 172 12.79 -11.38 -32.88
C VAL A 172 13.96 -12.23 -33.36
N TYR A 173 15.06 -11.56 -33.71
CA TYR A 173 16.30 -12.17 -34.18
C TYR A 173 17.39 -11.95 -33.15
N GLY A 174 18.00 -13.04 -32.68
CA GLY A 174 19.19 -12.99 -31.84
C GLY A 174 20.49 -13.17 -32.61
N ASP A 175 21.58 -13.30 -31.87
CA ASP A 175 22.86 -13.71 -32.44
C ASP A 175 22.76 -15.13 -33.07
N GLY A 176 23.40 -15.32 -34.23
CA GLY A 176 23.42 -16.60 -34.94
C GLY A 176 22.16 -16.87 -35.78
N ARG A 177 21.52 -18.04 -35.56
CA ARG A 177 20.30 -18.50 -36.29
C ARG A 177 19.02 -18.39 -35.46
N ALA A 178 19.08 -17.85 -34.24
CA ALA A 178 17.91 -17.74 -33.36
C ALA A 178 16.87 -16.80 -33.97
N ARG A 179 15.68 -17.36 -34.27
CA ARG A 179 14.57 -16.66 -34.90
C ARG A 179 13.29 -17.02 -34.19
N VAL A 180 12.74 -16.07 -33.43
CA VAL A 180 11.51 -16.25 -32.66
C VAL A 180 10.37 -15.49 -33.32
N PRO A 181 9.52 -16.15 -34.14
CA PRO A 181 8.34 -15.50 -34.67
C PRO A 181 7.35 -15.19 -33.54
N LEU A 182 6.77 -14.00 -33.55
CA LEU A 182 5.64 -13.71 -32.68
C LEU A 182 4.42 -14.50 -33.20
N PRO A 183 3.63 -15.12 -32.31
CA PRO A 183 2.43 -15.85 -32.71
C PRO A 183 1.40 -14.89 -33.32
N GLU A 184 0.64 -15.38 -34.32
CA GLU A 184 -0.46 -14.63 -34.92
C GLU A 184 -1.59 -14.39 -33.91
N GLU A 185 -1.91 -15.44 -33.14
CA GLU A 185 -2.89 -15.36 -32.07
C GLU A 185 -2.23 -14.91 -30.76
N PRO A 186 -2.69 -13.80 -30.16
CA PRO A 186 -2.21 -13.37 -28.86
C PRO A 186 -2.46 -14.45 -27.80
N GLY A 187 -1.46 -14.71 -26.96
CA GLY A 187 -1.61 -15.67 -25.85
C GLY A 187 -1.14 -17.10 -26.16
N VAL A 188 -0.76 -17.41 -27.40
CA VAL A 188 -0.14 -18.70 -27.74
C VAL A 188 1.30 -18.75 -27.22
N GLU A 189 1.59 -19.77 -26.41
CA GLU A 189 2.92 -20.01 -25.84
C GLU A 189 3.69 -21.03 -26.68
N SER A 190 5.00 -20.84 -26.82
CA SER A 190 5.90 -21.77 -27.51
C SER A 190 7.22 -21.93 -26.75
N PRO A 191 8.08 -22.92 -27.11
CA PRO A 191 9.40 -23.08 -26.50
C PRO A 191 10.30 -21.84 -26.57
N ASP A 192 10.06 -20.92 -27.51
CA ASP A 192 10.88 -19.71 -27.66
C ASP A 192 10.09 -18.42 -27.40
N TRP A 193 8.78 -18.50 -27.17
CA TRP A 193 7.93 -17.32 -26.94
C TRP A 193 6.98 -17.52 -25.74
N LEU A 194 7.09 -16.62 -24.76
CA LEU A 194 6.17 -16.56 -23.61
C LEU A 194 5.24 -15.36 -23.77
N PRO A 195 3.94 -15.55 -23.96
CA PRO A 195 3.00 -14.44 -24.09
C PRO A 195 2.64 -13.86 -22.72
N VAL A 196 2.30 -12.57 -22.68
CA VAL A 196 1.62 -11.98 -21.52
C VAL A 196 0.25 -12.64 -21.38
N ARG A 197 -0.03 -13.22 -20.21
CA ARG A 197 -1.32 -13.88 -19.93
C ARG A 197 -2.33 -12.82 -19.55
N ARG A 198 -3.57 -12.96 -20.02
CA ARG A 198 -4.67 -12.07 -19.66
C ARG A 198 -5.78 -12.83 -18.95
N VAL A 199 -6.39 -12.17 -17.96
CA VAL A 199 -7.65 -12.59 -17.35
C VAL A 199 -8.70 -11.57 -17.76
N ALA A 200 -9.78 -12.05 -18.35
CA ALA A 200 -10.95 -11.23 -18.66
C ALA A 200 -12.16 -11.86 -17.98
N VAL A 201 -12.90 -11.05 -17.22
CA VAL A 201 -14.07 -11.49 -16.46
C VAL A 201 -15.14 -10.43 -16.64
N GLU A 202 -16.34 -10.86 -17.02
CA GLU A 202 -17.52 -10.01 -17.15
C GLU A 202 -18.55 -10.43 -16.13
N GLN A 203 -19.17 -9.45 -15.47
CA GLN A 203 -20.23 -9.63 -14.49
C GLN A 203 -21.15 -8.41 -14.57
N ASP A 204 -22.46 -8.60 -14.70
CA ASP A 204 -23.48 -7.56 -14.71
C ASP A 204 -23.14 -6.32 -15.58
N GLY A 205 -22.60 -6.56 -16.77
CA GLY A 205 -22.23 -5.52 -17.74
C GLY A 205 -20.90 -4.80 -17.46
N LEU A 206 -20.19 -5.16 -16.38
CA LEU A 206 -18.86 -4.65 -16.06
C LEU A 206 -17.79 -5.70 -16.38
N ARG A 207 -16.80 -5.32 -17.19
CA ARG A 207 -15.70 -6.18 -17.60
C ARG A 207 -14.37 -5.72 -17.00
N LEU A 208 -13.72 -6.62 -16.27
CA LEU A 208 -12.32 -6.48 -15.89
C LEU A 208 -11.43 -7.19 -16.92
N SER A 209 -10.39 -6.51 -17.40
CA SER A 209 -9.35 -7.14 -18.22
C SER A 209 -7.97 -6.74 -17.71
N VAL A 210 -7.27 -7.71 -17.11
CA VAL A 210 -5.94 -7.51 -16.51
C VAL A 210 -4.93 -8.46 -17.13
N ALA A 211 -3.70 -7.97 -17.33
CA ALA A 211 -2.54 -8.82 -17.55
C ALA A 211 -2.10 -9.47 -16.23
N LEU A 212 -1.78 -10.77 -16.25
CA LEU A 212 -0.95 -11.39 -15.20
C LEU A 212 0.49 -11.20 -15.65
N GLU A 213 1.15 -10.19 -15.09
CA GLU A 213 2.50 -9.78 -15.50
C GLU A 213 3.54 -10.55 -14.69
N ASP A 214 4.11 -11.57 -15.32
CA ASP A 214 5.17 -12.44 -14.79
C ASP A 214 6.43 -12.43 -15.69
N LEU A 215 6.54 -11.47 -16.62
CA LEU A 215 7.60 -11.41 -17.64
C LEU A 215 8.41 -10.11 -17.63
N ASP A 216 7.76 -8.94 -17.59
CA ASP A 216 8.41 -7.65 -17.84
C ASP A 216 9.48 -7.32 -16.78
N PRO A 217 10.68 -6.85 -17.17
CA PRO A 217 11.77 -6.57 -16.23
C PRO A 217 11.49 -5.40 -15.27
N TYR A 218 10.53 -4.51 -15.58
CA TYR A 218 10.19 -3.35 -14.75
C TYR A 218 8.90 -3.52 -13.96
N ARG A 219 8.37 -4.76 -13.88
CA ARG A 219 7.13 -5.09 -13.15
C ARG A 219 7.23 -4.98 -11.63
N ASP A 220 8.45 -4.97 -11.06
CA ASP A 220 8.69 -4.91 -9.61
C ASP A 220 9.43 -3.64 -9.18
N PRO A 221 8.82 -2.44 -9.31
CA PRO A 221 9.49 -1.17 -9.02
C PRO A 221 9.88 -1.02 -7.54
N HIS A 222 9.28 -1.81 -6.66
CA HIS A 222 9.48 -1.77 -5.20
C HIS A 222 10.40 -2.88 -4.69
N GLY A 223 10.87 -3.78 -5.56
CA GLY A 223 11.72 -4.91 -5.17
C GLY A 223 11.05 -5.86 -4.18
N LEU A 224 9.74 -6.08 -4.31
CA LEU A 224 8.95 -6.92 -3.39
C LEU A 224 9.13 -8.41 -3.65
N GLY A 225 9.84 -8.77 -4.72
CA GLY A 225 10.12 -10.14 -5.11
C GLY A 225 9.02 -10.66 -6.02
N ALA A 226 8.82 -10.02 -7.18
CA ALA A 226 7.92 -10.54 -8.21
C ALA A 226 8.21 -12.01 -8.53
N ALA A 227 7.15 -12.79 -8.73
CA ALA A 227 7.24 -14.18 -9.10
C ALA A 227 7.95 -14.33 -10.47
N PRO A 228 8.67 -15.45 -10.69
CA PRO A 228 9.05 -15.83 -12.04
C PRO A 228 7.81 -16.17 -12.88
N ARG A 229 8.01 -16.56 -14.15
CA ARG A 229 6.93 -17.07 -15.00
C ARG A 229 6.11 -18.12 -14.24
N LEU A 230 4.81 -17.88 -14.12
CA LEU A 230 3.92 -18.80 -13.39
C LEU A 230 3.79 -20.13 -14.13
N SER A 231 3.61 -21.21 -13.38
CA SER A 231 3.18 -22.50 -13.94
C SER A 231 1.77 -22.37 -14.54
N ALA A 232 1.37 -23.34 -15.37
CA ALA A 232 0.02 -23.37 -15.92
C ALA A 232 -1.06 -23.46 -14.83
N ASP A 233 -0.78 -24.24 -13.77
CA ASP A 233 -1.68 -24.44 -12.63
C ASP A 233 -1.81 -23.18 -11.79
N ASP A 234 -0.70 -22.49 -11.50
CA ASP A 234 -0.73 -21.22 -10.77
C ASP A 234 -1.48 -20.16 -11.57
N ALA A 235 -1.22 -20.08 -12.88
CA ALA A 235 -1.95 -19.15 -13.75
C ALA A 235 -3.47 -19.46 -13.79
N ALA A 236 -3.86 -20.74 -13.80
CA ALA A 236 -5.26 -21.15 -13.70
C ALA A 236 -5.87 -20.81 -12.32
N ARG A 237 -5.11 -20.96 -11.22
CA ARG A 237 -5.53 -20.53 -9.89
C ARG A 237 -5.75 -19.02 -9.84
N TRP A 238 -4.82 -18.22 -10.34
CA TRP A 238 -4.97 -16.77 -10.45
C TRP A 238 -6.22 -16.37 -11.23
N ARG A 239 -6.50 -17.00 -12.37
CA ARG A 239 -7.73 -16.75 -13.14
C ARG A 239 -9.00 -17.00 -12.32
N ARG A 240 -9.05 -18.10 -11.57
CA ARG A 240 -10.21 -18.42 -10.72
C ARG A 240 -10.40 -17.39 -9.61
N VAL A 241 -9.33 -17.05 -8.89
CA VAL A 241 -9.40 -16.12 -7.76
C VAL A 241 -9.72 -14.70 -8.21
N VAL A 242 -9.11 -14.23 -9.32
CA VAL A 242 -9.46 -12.94 -9.95
C VAL A 242 -10.93 -12.93 -10.38
N GLY A 243 -11.43 -14.04 -10.94
CA GLY A 243 -12.83 -14.19 -11.32
C GLY A 243 -13.79 -14.08 -10.14
N GLY A 244 -13.51 -14.78 -9.04
CA GLY A 244 -14.35 -14.66 -7.83
C GLY A 244 -14.27 -13.27 -7.21
N ALA A 245 -13.07 -12.70 -7.09
CA ALA A 245 -12.89 -11.36 -6.55
C ALA A 245 -13.65 -10.30 -7.36
N TRP A 246 -13.62 -10.40 -8.69
CA TRP A 246 -14.35 -9.49 -9.56
C TRP A 246 -15.86 -9.58 -9.37
N ARG A 247 -16.41 -10.80 -9.28
CA ARG A 247 -17.85 -10.99 -9.02
C ARG A 247 -18.28 -10.37 -7.69
N LEU A 248 -17.46 -10.54 -6.64
CA LEU A 248 -17.72 -9.92 -5.33
C LEU A 248 -17.72 -8.39 -5.41
N LEU A 249 -16.75 -7.80 -6.13
CA LEU A 249 -16.69 -6.34 -6.31
C LEU A 249 -17.87 -5.81 -7.11
N VAL A 250 -18.28 -6.46 -8.19
CA VAL A 250 -19.41 -5.99 -9.00
C VAL A 250 -20.72 -6.09 -8.22
N ARG A 251 -20.95 -7.20 -7.52
CA ARG A 251 -22.17 -7.45 -6.74
C ARG A 251 -22.33 -6.47 -5.59
N ASP A 252 -21.29 -6.28 -4.78
CA ASP A 252 -21.40 -5.55 -3.50
C ASP A 252 -20.90 -4.10 -3.59
N HIS A 253 -20.09 -3.80 -4.61
CA HIS A 253 -19.37 -2.54 -4.75
C HIS A 253 -19.35 -2.00 -6.20
N PRO A 254 -20.49 -1.96 -6.91
CA PRO A 254 -20.53 -1.63 -8.34
C PRO A 254 -19.89 -0.27 -8.67
N GLU A 255 -20.03 0.72 -7.79
CA GLU A 255 -19.41 2.05 -7.97
C GLU A 255 -17.88 2.01 -7.92
N TYR A 256 -17.30 1.17 -7.05
CA TYR A 256 -15.86 0.95 -7.02
C TYR A 256 -15.42 0.09 -8.22
N ALA A 257 -16.18 -0.95 -8.55
CA ALA A 257 -15.90 -1.85 -9.66
C ALA A 257 -15.80 -1.09 -10.99
N ALA A 258 -16.71 -0.15 -11.27
CA ALA A 258 -16.67 0.66 -12.48
C ALA A 258 -15.34 1.44 -12.64
N GLY A 259 -14.82 1.98 -11.54
CA GLY A 259 -13.51 2.64 -11.53
C GLY A 259 -12.37 1.64 -11.76
N VAL A 260 -12.39 0.51 -11.05
CA VAL A 260 -11.37 -0.55 -11.16
C VAL A 260 -11.30 -1.09 -12.59
N ALA A 261 -12.43 -1.39 -13.24
CA ALA A 261 -12.48 -1.87 -14.62
C ALA A 261 -11.83 -0.91 -15.63
N SER A 262 -11.91 0.40 -15.39
CA SER A 262 -11.36 1.42 -16.28
C SER A 262 -9.85 1.65 -16.08
N GLY A 263 -9.36 1.44 -14.86
CA GLY A 263 -8.01 1.84 -14.46
C GLY A 263 -7.02 0.70 -14.19
N LEU A 264 -7.48 -0.44 -13.68
CA LEU A 264 -6.63 -1.59 -13.38
C LEU A 264 -6.41 -2.42 -14.65
N GLY A 265 -5.16 -2.46 -15.13
CA GLY A 265 -4.77 -3.19 -16.33
C GLY A 265 -3.78 -4.33 -16.09
N GLU A 266 -3.19 -4.40 -14.90
CA GLU A 266 -2.10 -5.33 -14.61
C GLU A 266 -2.13 -5.81 -13.15
N LEU A 267 -1.87 -7.11 -12.97
CA LEU A 267 -1.57 -7.73 -11.68
C LEU A 267 -0.18 -8.36 -11.77
N VAL A 268 0.69 -8.02 -10.82
CA VAL A 268 2.04 -8.59 -10.71
C VAL A 268 2.05 -9.58 -9.54
N PRO A 269 2.07 -10.89 -9.81
CA PRO A 269 2.18 -11.90 -8.75
C PRO A 269 3.51 -11.76 -8.02
N LEU A 270 3.48 -11.76 -6.69
CA LEU A 270 4.69 -11.80 -5.85
C LEU A 270 4.98 -13.23 -5.38
N ARG A 271 6.26 -13.54 -5.13
CA ARG A 271 6.66 -14.82 -4.52
C ARG A 271 5.98 -14.95 -3.15
N GLY A 272 5.41 -16.13 -2.87
CA GLY A 272 4.92 -16.46 -1.54
C GLY A 272 6.03 -16.35 -0.50
N ARG A 273 5.71 -15.82 0.69
CA ARG A 273 6.61 -15.83 1.84
C ARG A 273 6.11 -16.82 2.87
N ASP A 274 7.04 -17.46 3.56
CA ASP A 274 6.74 -18.21 4.77
C ASP A 274 6.00 -17.31 5.77
N GLY A 275 4.81 -17.74 6.24
CA GLY A 275 4.05 -17.05 7.28
C GLY A 275 2.77 -16.31 6.85
N GLY A 276 2.33 -16.40 5.59
CA GLY A 276 0.93 -16.17 5.19
C GLY A 276 0.35 -14.75 5.24
N LYS A 277 1.08 -13.73 5.75
CA LYS A 277 0.63 -12.33 5.68
C LYS A 277 0.86 -11.79 4.26
N GLY A 278 -0.21 -11.76 3.46
CA GLY A 278 -0.19 -11.26 2.09
C GLY A 278 0.33 -9.82 2.00
N ARG A 279 1.15 -9.53 0.98
CA ARG A 279 1.64 -8.19 0.68
C ARG A 279 1.03 -7.71 -0.62
N ASN A 280 0.38 -6.55 -0.54
CA ASN A 280 -0.08 -5.83 -1.71
C ASN A 280 0.64 -4.47 -1.76
N ALA A 281 0.95 -4.02 -2.96
CA ALA A 281 1.55 -2.71 -3.15
C ALA A 281 1.25 -2.13 -4.52
N THR A 282 1.19 -0.80 -4.56
CA THR A 282 1.03 0.00 -5.75
C THR A 282 2.18 0.99 -5.87
N SER A 283 2.63 1.26 -7.10
CA SER A 283 3.60 2.31 -7.38
C SER A 283 2.94 3.50 -8.06
N ALA A 284 3.28 4.71 -7.62
CA ALA A 284 2.86 5.94 -8.30
C ALA A 284 3.42 6.07 -9.73
N ASP A 285 4.47 5.31 -10.07
CA ASP A 285 5.02 5.27 -11.42
C ASP A 285 4.34 4.25 -12.33
N SER A 286 3.54 3.34 -11.77
CA SER A 286 2.90 2.21 -12.45
C SER A 286 1.38 2.28 -12.31
N PHE A 287 0.78 3.43 -12.61
CA PHE A 287 -0.69 3.59 -12.54
C PHE A 287 -1.41 2.48 -13.33
N GLY A 288 -2.30 1.77 -12.64
CA GLY A 288 -3.06 0.64 -13.20
C GLY A 288 -2.43 -0.73 -12.97
N SER A 289 -1.37 -0.82 -12.16
CA SER A 289 -0.77 -2.09 -11.71
C SER A 289 -0.93 -2.26 -10.20
N ALA A 290 -1.18 -3.50 -9.78
CA ALA A 290 -1.13 -3.91 -8.39
C ALA A 290 -0.21 -5.13 -8.25
N SER A 291 0.80 -5.02 -7.38
CA SER A 291 1.60 -6.17 -6.97
C SER A 291 0.88 -6.90 -5.85
N VAL A 292 0.65 -8.20 -6.00
CA VAL A 292 -0.18 -8.98 -5.08
C VAL A 292 0.52 -10.29 -4.75
N SER A 293 0.78 -10.53 -3.46
CA SER A 293 1.10 -11.88 -2.98
C SER A 293 -0.05 -12.84 -3.27
N GLU A 294 0.24 -14.13 -3.33
CA GLU A 294 -0.79 -15.14 -3.53
C GLU A 294 -1.91 -14.97 -2.48
N PRO A 295 -3.14 -14.64 -2.90
CA PRO A 295 -4.25 -14.43 -1.97
C PRO A 295 -4.73 -15.76 -1.41
N ALA A 296 -5.15 -15.74 -0.14
CA ALA A 296 -5.73 -16.89 0.54
C ALA A 296 -7.05 -17.33 -0.12
N ASP A 297 -7.91 -16.36 -0.44
CA ASP A 297 -9.25 -16.56 -0.99
C ASP A 297 -9.66 -15.36 -1.88
N GLU A 298 -10.84 -15.42 -2.49
CA GLU A 298 -11.34 -14.38 -3.40
C GLU A 298 -11.72 -13.09 -2.66
N VAL A 299 -12.13 -13.19 -1.39
CA VAL A 299 -12.45 -12.03 -0.54
C VAL A 299 -11.19 -11.21 -0.27
N SER A 300 -10.09 -11.88 0.09
CA SER A 300 -8.79 -11.26 0.35
C SER A 300 -8.25 -10.56 -0.89
N LEU A 301 -8.42 -11.17 -2.07
CA LEU A 301 -8.06 -10.50 -3.33
C LEU A 301 -8.99 -9.31 -3.61
N ALA A 302 -10.30 -9.43 -3.43
CA ALA A 302 -11.24 -8.33 -3.68
C ALA A 302 -10.93 -7.09 -2.83
N VAL A 303 -10.70 -7.27 -1.53
CA VAL A 303 -10.26 -6.20 -0.61
C VAL A 303 -8.93 -5.62 -1.08
N GLY A 304 -7.97 -6.47 -1.42
CA GLY A 304 -6.64 -6.06 -1.89
C GLY A 304 -6.69 -5.23 -3.18
N LEU A 305 -7.44 -5.66 -4.19
CA LEU A 305 -7.60 -4.93 -5.45
C LEU A 305 -8.25 -3.57 -5.24
N LEU A 306 -9.29 -3.51 -4.42
CA LEU A 306 -9.95 -2.26 -4.08
C LEU A 306 -8.95 -1.32 -3.39
N HIS A 307 -8.25 -1.80 -2.35
CA HIS A 307 -7.25 -1.04 -1.59
C HIS A 307 -6.15 -0.48 -2.50
N GLU A 308 -5.52 -1.33 -3.28
CA GLU A 308 -4.41 -0.93 -4.16
C GLU A 308 -4.86 0.04 -5.24
N PHE A 309 -6.05 -0.18 -5.81
CA PHE A 309 -6.57 0.73 -6.81
C PHE A 309 -6.92 2.12 -6.23
N GLN A 310 -7.33 2.21 -4.96
CA GLN A 310 -7.49 3.51 -4.30
C GLN A 310 -6.15 4.26 -4.22
N HIS A 311 -5.06 3.59 -3.88
CA HIS A 311 -3.73 4.21 -3.91
C HIS A 311 -3.35 4.72 -5.30
N ALA A 312 -3.56 3.92 -6.35
CA ALA A 312 -3.30 4.33 -7.73
C ALA A 312 -4.14 5.56 -8.12
N LYS A 313 -5.43 5.54 -7.81
CA LYS A 313 -6.38 6.59 -8.15
C LYS A 313 -6.05 7.92 -7.46
N LEU A 314 -5.73 7.88 -6.17
CA LEU A 314 -5.30 9.10 -5.45
C LEU A 314 -3.97 9.63 -6.00
N GLY A 315 -3.01 8.75 -6.29
CA GLY A 315 -1.74 9.15 -6.89
C GLY A 315 -1.93 9.89 -8.21
N ALA A 316 -2.80 9.37 -9.08
CA ALA A 316 -3.12 10.02 -10.34
C ALA A 316 -3.89 11.34 -10.18
N LEU A 317 -4.73 11.47 -9.16
CA LEU A 317 -5.35 12.75 -8.81
C LEU A 317 -4.31 13.77 -8.33
N MET A 318 -3.37 13.35 -7.49
CA MET A 318 -2.34 14.24 -6.92
C MET A 318 -1.32 14.72 -7.96
N ASP A 319 -1.14 13.98 -9.06
CA ASP A 319 -0.41 14.45 -10.24
C ASP A 319 -1.08 15.64 -10.95
N LEU A 320 -2.40 15.81 -10.78
CA LEU A 320 -3.17 16.91 -11.35
C LEU A 320 -3.42 18.04 -10.34
N ILE A 321 -3.74 17.69 -9.09
CA ILE A 321 -4.18 18.61 -8.05
C ILE A 321 -3.40 18.32 -6.77
N PRO A 322 -2.42 19.16 -6.39
CA PRO A 322 -1.70 19.01 -5.13
C PRO A 322 -2.64 19.13 -3.93
N LEU A 323 -2.71 18.08 -3.10
CA LEU A 323 -3.56 18.05 -1.91
C LEU A 323 -2.83 18.49 -0.63
N HIS A 324 -1.50 18.55 -0.65
CA HIS A 324 -0.69 19.03 0.47
C HIS A 324 0.49 19.87 -0.02
N GLY A 325 1.04 20.70 0.87
CA GLY A 325 2.27 21.44 0.64
C GLY A 325 3.52 20.61 0.92
N ALA A 326 4.65 21.28 1.10
CA ALA A 326 5.88 20.64 1.60
C ALA A 326 5.67 20.16 3.04
N CYS A 327 5.93 18.88 3.29
CA CYS A 327 5.67 18.24 4.59
C CYS A 327 6.88 18.26 5.53
N GLY A 328 8.09 18.57 5.02
CA GLY A 328 9.34 18.43 5.77
C GLY A 328 9.51 17.02 6.35
N ASP A 329 10.15 16.95 7.51
CA ASP A 329 10.47 15.68 8.19
C ASP A 329 9.39 15.30 9.24
N ARG A 330 8.18 15.88 9.14
CA ARG A 330 7.08 15.57 10.07
C ARG A 330 6.49 14.20 9.76
N VAL A 331 6.38 13.37 10.78
CA VAL A 331 5.79 12.04 10.72
C VAL A 331 4.65 11.88 11.72
N PHE A 332 3.74 10.97 11.39
CA PHE A 332 2.47 10.77 12.07
C PHE A 332 2.24 9.28 12.35
N TYR A 333 1.43 9.00 13.37
CA TYR A 333 0.90 7.66 13.61
C TYR A 333 0.00 7.20 12.45
N ALA A 334 0.23 5.98 11.97
CA ALA A 334 -0.61 5.31 10.98
C ALA A 334 -1.19 4.01 11.58
N PRO A 335 -2.52 3.86 11.71
CA PRO A 335 -3.13 2.72 12.40
C PRO A 335 -2.99 1.34 11.75
N TRP A 336 -2.41 1.28 10.56
CA TRP A 336 -2.19 0.08 9.75
C TRP A 336 -0.70 -0.25 9.57
N ARG A 337 0.20 0.49 10.24
CA ARG A 337 1.65 0.31 10.14
C ARG A 337 2.36 0.58 11.46
N ASP A 338 3.42 -0.18 11.68
CA ASP A 338 4.25 -0.05 12.88
C ASP A 338 5.22 1.14 12.82
N ASP A 339 5.56 1.63 11.62
CA ASP A 339 6.46 2.77 11.41
C ASP A 339 5.71 4.11 11.32
N PRO A 340 6.32 5.22 11.78
CA PRO A 340 5.81 6.56 11.55
C PRO A 340 5.74 6.88 10.05
N ARG A 341 4.70 7.62 9.63
CA ARG A 341 4.45 7.92 8.22
C ARG A 341 4.46 9.42 7.95
N PRO A 342 5.07 9.88 6.83
CA PRO A 342 4.88 11.25 6.40
C PRO A 342 3.43 11.46 5.94
N LEU A 343 2.95 12.70 5.97
CA LEU A 343 1.58 13.07 5.63
C LEU A 343 1.06 12.47 4.30
N PRO A 344 1.84 12.48 3.18
CA PRO A 344 1.34 11.91 1.91
C PRO A 344 1.02 10.42 2.07
N GLY A 345 1.89 9.69 2.78
CA GLY A 345 1.69 8.28 3.07
C GLY A 345 0.49 8.00 3.99
N LEU A 346 0.20 8.90 4.94
CA LEU A 346 -0.97 8.81 5.80
C LEU A 346 -2.27 9.10 5.01
N LEU A 347 -2.29 10.16 4.19
CA LEU A 347 -3.44 10.51 3.35
C LEU A 347 -3.79 9.40 2.36
N HIS A 348 -2.79 8.79 1.72
CA HIS A 348 -2.97 7.60 0.89
C HIS A 348 -3.62 6.45 1.66
N GLY A 349 -3.19 6.20 2.89
CA GLY A 349 -3.76 5.17 3.72
C GLY A 349 -5.20 5.48 4.16
N VAL A 350 -5.54 6.73 4.50
CA VAL A 350 -6.93 7.14 4.78
C VAL A 350 -7.83 6.84 3.59
N TYR A 351 -7.38 7.19 2.38
CA TYR A 351 -8.15 6.98 1.16
C TYR A 351 -8.41 5.51 0.84
N ALA A 352 -7.39 4.66 0.98
CA ALA A 352 -7.51 3.23 0.73
C ALA A 352 -8.35 2.51 1.79
N HIS A 353 -8.11 2.77 3.08
CA HIS A 353 -8.81 2.08 4.16
C HIS A 353 -10.27 2.51 4.32
N MET A 354 -10.66 3.70 3.84
CA MET A 354 -12.08 4.03 3.68
C MET A 354 -12.76 3.05 2.72
N GLY A 355 -12.11 2.70 1.60
CA GLY A 355 -12.60 1.69 0.68
C GLY A 355 -12.68 0.29 1.32
N VAL A 356 -11.70 -0.06 2.15
CA VAL A 356 -11.72 -1.32 2.94
C VAL A 356 -12.87 -1.32 3.95
N ALA A 357 -13.10 -0.22 4.65
CA ALA A 357 -14.24 -0.10 5.57
C ALA A 357 -15.56 -0.26 4.80
N ASP A 358 -15.72 0.39 3.64
CA ASP A 358 -16.91 0.22 2.80
C ASP A 358 -17.08 -1.22 2.27
N PHE A 359 -15.97 -1.93 2.02
CA PHE A 359 -16.00 -3.35 1.64
C PHE A 359 -16.64 -4.22 2.72
N TRP A 360 -16.14 -4.10 3.95
CA TRP A 360 -16.64 -4.89 5.07
C TRP A 360 -18.03 -4.46 5.53
N ARG A 361 -18.36 -3.18 5.37
CA ARG A 361 -19.70 -2.66 5.67
C ARG A 361 -20.79 -3.40 4.89
N ALA A 362 -20.55 -3.75 3.63
CA ALA A 362 -21.52 -4.43 2.77
C ALA A 362 -21.71 -5.93 3.09
N ARG A 363 -20.93 -6.49 4.02
CA ARG A 363 -20.91 -7.92 4.36
C ARG A 363 -21.23 -8.21 5.84
N ARG A 364 -21.67 -7.19 6.57
CA ARG A 364 -21.82 -7.26 8.03
C ARG A 364 -23.19 -7.77 8.48
N ASP A 365 -24.13 -7.94 7.55
CA ASP A 365 -25.49 -8.41 7.87
C ASP A 365 -25.41 -9.91 8.22
N PRO A 366 -25.99 -10.37 9.35
CA PRO A 366 -26.02 -11.80 9.67
C PRO A 366 -26.64 -12.66 8.56
N ALA A 367 -27.51 -12.10 7.71
CA ALA A 367 -28.06 -12.78 6.55
C ALA A 367 -27.01 -13.10 5.47
N ASP A 368 -25.85 -12.43 5.47
CA ASP A 368 -24.75 -12.64 4.52
C ASP A 368 -23.95 -13.94 4.80
N GLY A 369 -24.20 -14.60 5.94
CA GLY A 369 -23.64 -15.91 6.28
C GLY A 369 -22.60 -15.88 7.40
N PRO A 370 -21.83 -16.97 7.57
CA PRO A 370 -20.97 -17.18 8.74
C PRO A 370 -19.82 -16.15 8.88
N ASP A 371 -19.45 -15.45 7.80
CA ASP A 371 -18.39 -14.44 7.81
C ASP A 371 -18.87 -13.06 8.33
N ALA A 372 -20.17 -12.88 8.59
CA ALA A 372 -20.75 -11.59 8.96
C ALA A 372 -20.19 -11.00 10.25
N GLU A 373 -19.85 -11.83 11.24
CA GLU A 373 -19.23 -11.38 12.49
C GLU A 373 -17.82 -10.85 12.26
N PHE A 374 -17.01 -11.57 11.47
CA PHE A 374 -15.69 -11.11 11.06
C PHE A 374 -15.76 -9.81 10.25
N ALA A 375 -16.71 -9.71 9.33
CA ALA A 375 -16.93 -8.49 8.55
C ALA A 375 -17.32 -7.29 9.44
N ARG A 376 -18.18 -7.49 10.45
CA ARG A 376 -18.55 -6.44 11.41
C ARG A 376 -17.37 -5.98 12.25
N PHE A 377 -16.54 -6.92 12.71
CA PHE A 377 -15.29 -6.62 13.40
C PHE A 377 -14.35 -5.78 12.53
N GLU A 378 -14.08 -6.23 11.31
CA GLU A 378 -13.18 -5.51 10.39
C GLU A 378 -13.74 -4.13 9.99
N PHE A 379 -15.05 -4.02 9.73
CA PHE A 379 -15.70 -2.74 9.45
C PHE A 379 -15.52 -1.76 10.61
N THR A 380 -15.87 -2.18 11.83
CA THR A 380 -15.75 -1.32 13.03
C THR A 380 -14.32 -0.87 13.25
N ARG A 381 -13.36 -1.79 13.12
CA ARG A 381 -11.93 -1.53 13.29
C ARG A 381 -11.42 -0.54 12.24
N TRP A 382 -11.64 -0.83 10.95
CA TRP A 382 -11.15 0.01 9.87
C TRP A 382 -11.83 1.36 9.82
N HIS A 383 -13.12 1.45 10.13
CA HIS A 383 -13.84 2.72 10.24
C HIS A 383 -13.23 3.62 11.32
N ALA A 384 -13.09 3.09 12.54
CA ALA A 384 -12.54 3.84 13.66
C ALA A 384 -11.10 4.31 13.40
N GLN A 385 -10.25 3.41 12.89
CA GLN A 385 -8.87 3.72 12.53
C GLN A 385 -8.77 4.77 11.42
N THR A 386 -9.56 4.62 10.35
CA THR A 386 -9.55 5.55 9.20
C THR A 386 -10.03 6.93 9.61
N ARG A 387 -11.08 7.02 10.43
CA ARG A 387 -11.58 8.29 10.99
C ARG A 387 -10.52 8.98 11.84
N GLY A 388 -9.90 8.25 12.77
CA GLY A 388 -8.83 8.80 13.61
C GLY A 388 -7.64 9.32 12.80
N ALA A 389 -7.23 8.58 11.76
CA ALA A 389 -6.18 9.02 10.84
C ALA A 389 -6.61 10.25 10.02
N ALA A 390 -7.86 10.32 9.55
CA ALA A 390 -8.38 11.49 8.84
C ALA A 390 -8.37 12.74 9.72
N ASP A 391 -8.71 12.62 11.02
CA ASP A 391 -8.64 13.72 11.97
C ASP A 391 -7.19 14.17 12.21
N THR A 392 -6.23 13.24 12.25
CA THR A 392 -4.79 13.56 12.30
C THR A 392 -4.33 14.32 11.06
N VAL A 393 -4.76 13.89 9.86
CA VAL A 393 -4.46 14.63 8.61
C VAL A 393 -5.05 16.04 8.67
N ALA A 394 -6.27 16.20 9.19
CA ALA A 394 -6.91 17.52 9.32
C ALA A 394 -6.13 18.45 10.26
N ARG A 395 -5.70 17.95 11.42
CA ARG A 395 -4.93 18.73 12.41
C ARG A 395 -3.50 19.04 11.99
N SER A 396 -2.95 18.33 10.99
CA SER A 396 -1.56 18.53 10.54
C SER A 396 -1.24 19.97 10.11
N GLY A 397 -2.23 20.72 9.61
CA GLY A 397 -2.05 22.07 9.07
C GLY A 397 -1.33 22.13 7.72
N LEU A 398 -1.09 20.98 7.06
CA LEU A 398 -0.24 20.86 5.86
C LEU A 398 -1.02 20.73 4.53
N LEU A 399 -2.35 20.69 4.59
CA LEU A 399 -3.19 20.53 3.41
C LEU A 399 -3.31 21.84 2.60
N THR A 400 -3.36 21.71 1.27
CA THR A 400 -3.77 22.82 0.39
C THR A 400 -5.28 23.09 0.56
N PRO A 401 -5.83 24.21 0.02
CA PRO A 401 -7.28 24.40 -0.02
C PRO A 401 -8.03 23.25 -0.69
N ALA A 402 -7.48 22.68 -1.77
CA ALA A 402 -8.05 21.51 -2.43
C ALA A 402 -7.96 20.27 -1.53
N GLY A 403 -6.84 20.07 -0.84
CA GLY A 403 -6.66 18.99 0.13
C GLY A 403 -7.64 19.00 1.28
N ARG A 404 -7.97 20.19 1.81
CA ARG A 404 -9.00 20.35 2.85
C ARG A 404 -10.37 19.91 2.33
N ARG A 405 -10.81 20.44 1.17
CA ARG A 405 -12.07 20.01 0.54
C ARG A 405 -12.12 18.52 0.27
N PHE A 406 -11.00 17.94 -0.18
CA PHE A 406 -10.89 16.52 -0.44
C PHE A 406 -11.06 15.70 0.86
N LEU A 407 -10.35 16.09 1.92
CA LEU A 407 -10.45 15.43 3.22
C LEU A 407 -11.84 15.61 3.86
N ASP A 408 -12.47 16.77 3.70
CA ASP A 408 -13.83 17.01 4.19
C ASP A 408 -14.83 16.05 3.52
N GLY A 409 -14.67 15.76 2.22
CA GLY A 409 -15.44 14.73 1.53
C GLY A 409 -15.25 13.33 2.13
N LEU A 410 -14.02 12.97 2.48
CA LEU A 410 -13.72 11.67 3.11
C LEU A 410 -14.33 11.58 4.50
N ARG A 411 -14.21 12.64 5.29
CA ARG A 411 -14.75 12.72 6.66
C ARG A 411 -16.28 12.70 6.64
N ALA A 412 -16.91 13.39 5.70
CA ALA A 412 -18.36 13.34 5.49
C ALA A 412 -18.81 11.91 5.16
N ARG A 413 -18.13 11.22 4.23
CA ARG A 413 -18.43 9.83 3.89
C ARG A 413 -18.30 8.89 5.10
N LEU A 414 -17.22 9.03 5.88
CA LEU A 414 -17.02 8.25 7.10
C LEU A 414 -18.09 8.55 8.15
N ALA A 415 -18.56 9.79 8.28
CA ALA A 415 -19.63 10.14 9.20
C ALA A 415 -20.97 9.52 8.78
N GLU A 416 -21.30 9.54 7.50
CA GLU A 416 -22.52 8.92 6.95
C GLU A 416 -22.54 7.40 7.11
N THR A 417 -21.38 6.76 7.09
CA THR A 417 -21.25 5.30 7.25
C THR A 417 -20.88 4.89 8.67
N ALA A 418 -21.03 5.77 9.66
CA ALA A 418 -20.70 5.41 11.04
C ALA A 418 -21.56 4.23 11.53
N PRO A 419 -20.99 3.29 12.31
CA PRO A 419 -21.76 2.21 12.92
C PRO A 419 -22.81 2.79 13.88
N GLU A 420 -24.04 2.31 13.80
CA GLU A 420 -25.11 2.70 14.73
C GLU A 420 -24.86 2.05 16.11
N ALA A 421 -24.45 2.86 17.08
CA ALA A 421 -24.02 2.39 18.41
C ALA A 421 -25.08 1.59 19.20
N ALA A 422 -26.36 1.66 18.82
CA ALA A 422 -27.47 1.03 19.53
C ALA A 422 -28.09 -0.19 18.82
N ALA A 423 -27.72 -0.50 17.57
CA ALA A 423 -28.49 -1.43 16.72
C ALA A 423 -27.78 -2.77 16.38
N GLU A 424 -26.47 -2.90 16.64
CA GLU A 424 -25.69 -4.02 16.10
C GLU A 424 -24.94 -4.82 17.18
N PRO A 425 -25.57 -5.79 17.88
CA PRO A 425 -24.82 -6.83 18.61
C PRO A 425 -24.10 -7.78 17.62
N PRO A 426 -22.90 -8.31 17.95
CA PRO A 426 -22.17 -8.18 19.22
C PRO A 426 -21.42 -6.86 19.39
N SER A 427 -20.99 -6.58 20.64
CA SER A 427 -20.33 -5.34 21.07
C SER A 427 -19.16 -4.92 20.15
N PRO A 428 -19.02 -3.62 19.80
CA PRO A 428 -17.88 -3.12 19.02
C PRO A 428 -16.54 -3.18 19.78
N ARG A 429 -16.56 -3.62 21.04
CA ARG A 429 -15.41 -3.60 21.96
C ARG A 429 -14.17 -4.34 21.43
N PRO A 430 -14.23 -5.57 20.87
CA PRO A 430 -13.03 -6.24 20.38
C PRO A 430 -12.31 -5.46 19.25
N ALA A 431 -13.06 -4.81 18.37
CA ALA A 431 -12.51 -3.98 17.29
C ALA A 431 -11.86 -2.69 17.80
N LEU A 432 -12.48 -2.06 18.81
CA LEU A 432 -11.93 -0.87 19.46
C LEU A 432 -10.69 -1.21 20.30
N ASP A 433 -10.70 -2.34 21.01
CA ASP A 433 -9.57 -2.82 21.78
C ASP A 433 -8.39 -3.20 20.88
N ALA A 434 -8.64 -3.86 19.74
CA ALA A 434 -7.60 -4.12 18.73
C ALA A 434 -6.99 -2.82 18.17
N SER A 435 -7.80 -1.78 17.98
CA SER A 435 -7.34 -0.46 17.53
C SER A 435 -6.49 0.23 18.60
N ALA A 436 -6.94 0.19 19.86
CA ALA A 436 -6.20 0.72 21.00
C ALA A 436 -4.87 -0.01 21.21
N ASP A 437 -4.86 -1.34 21.06
CA ASP A 437 -3.68 -2.18 21.18
C ASP A 437 -2.58 -1.76 20.19
N HIS A 438 -2.93 -1.63 18.90
CA HIS A 438 -1.99 -1.15 17.91
C HIS A 438 -1.47 0.24 18.24
N ALA A 439 -2.33 1.15 18.71
CA ALA A 439 -1.89 2.49 19.09
C ALA A 439 -0.87 2.43 20.25
N LEU A 440 -1.14 1.64 21.28
CA LEU A 440 -0.23 1.43 22.41
C LEU A 440 1.12 0.85 21.97
N LEU A 441 1.09 -0.21 21.15
CA LEU A 441 2.30 -0.82 20.59
C LEU A 441 3.12 0.17 19.76
N TRP A 442 2.46 0.96 18.91
CA TRP A 442 3.12 1.97 18.09
C TRP A 442 3.79 3.04 18.95
N ARG A 443 3.12 3.52 20.01
CA ARG A 443 3.68 4.51 20.94
C ARG A 443 4.92 3.96 21.65
N LEU A 444 4.79 2.79 22.27
CA LEU A 444 5.89 2.11 22.97
C LEU A 444 7.10 1.86 22.06
N ARG A 445 6.85 1.55 20.78
CA ARG A 445 7.89 1.31 19.78
C ARG A 445 8.59 2.59 19.33
N ASN A 446 7.83 3.64 19.01
CA ASN A 446 8.34 4.77 18.23
C ASN A 446 8.51 6.08 18.99
N LEU A 447 7.89 6.23 20.17
CA LEU A 447 8.01 7.46 20.96
C LEU A 447 9.13 7.32 21.99
N ARG A 448 9.94 8.37 22.10
CA ARG A 448 11.02 8.49 23.08
C ARG A 448 10.75 9.71 23.94
N PRO A 449 10.40 9.53 25.23
CA PRO A 449 10.32 10.65 26.15
C PRO A 449 11.68 11.27 26.41
N ASP A 450 11.69 12.58 26.65
CA ASP A 450 12.90 13.31 27.01
C ASP A 450 13.60 12.69 28.24
N PRO A 451 14.89 12.29 28.12
CA PRO A 451 15.62 11.67 29.22
C PRO A 451 15.73 12.55 30.47
N ALA A 452 15.81 13.88 30.33
CA ALA A 452 15.94 14.78 31.48
C ALA A 452 14.63 14.83 32.29
N ALA A 453 13.48 14.90 31.61
CA ALA A 453 12.17 14.79 32.25
C ALA A 453 11.97 13.44 32.97
N LEU A 454 12.41 12.33 32.36
CA LEU A 454 12.35 11.01 33.01
C LEU A 454 13.25 10.94 34.25
N ALA A 455 14.45 11.54 34.21
CA ALA A 455 15.35 11.60 35.36
C ALA A 455 14.79 12.43 36.51
N GLU A 456 14.06 13.52 36.21
CA GLU A 456 13.35 14.31 37.22
C GLU A 456 12.24 13.50 37.91
N LEU A 457 11.41 12.81 37.12
CA LEU A 457 10.38 11.92 37.65
C LEU A 457 10.98 10.79 38.49
N ALA A 458 12.09 10.19 38.06
CA ALA A 458 12.76 9.14 38.82
C ALA A 458 13.28 9.64 40.17
N ARG A 459 13.88 10.85 40.22
CA ARG A 459 14.33 11.46 41.49
C ARG A 459 13.16 11.70 42.44
N ALA A 460 12.06 12.27 41.95
CA ALA A 460 10.87 12.52 42.77
C ALA A 460 10.25 11.23 43.31
N TRP A 461 10.18 10.16 42.50
CA TRP A 461 9.70 8.85 42.93
C TRP A 461 10.58 8.27 44.05
N THR A 462 11.90 8.25 43.86
CA THR A 462 12.85 7.70 44.85
C THR A 462 12.85 8.51 46.16
N ALA A 463 12.60 9.81 46.10
CA ALA A 463 12.46 10.68 47.27
C ALA A 463 11.10 10.54 47.99
N GLY A 464 10.16 9.76 47.45
CA GLY A 464 8.80 9.64 47.99
C GLY A 464 7.96 10.92 47.84
N GLU A 465 8.36 11.81 46.92
CA GLU A 465 7.71 13.09 46.69
C GLU A 465 6.46 12.92 45.81
N ARG A 466 5.49 13.84 45.99
CA ARG A 466 4.37 13.95 45.05
C ARG A 466 4.86 14.61 43.76
N PRO A 467 4.57 14.03 42.58
CA PRO A 467 5.07 14.60 41.35
C PRO A 467 4.31 15.87 41.02
N ARG A 468 5.06 16.91 40.63
CA ARG A 468 4.48 18.17 40.15
C ARG A 468 4.05 18.00 38.70
N PRO A 469 3.03 18.75 38.22
CA PRO A 469 2.72 18.83 36.79
C PRO A 469 3.98 19.09 35.98
N LEU A 470 4.27 18.22 35.02
CA LEU A 470 5.49 18.26 34.23
C LEU A 470 5.16 17.91 32.80
N ARG A 471 5.47 18.81 31.87
CA ARG A 471 5.41 18.50 30.45
C ARG A 471 6.57 17.57 30.12
N VAL A 472 6.26 16.41 29.54
CA VAL A 472 7.28 15.46 29.04
C VAL A 472 7.32 15.53 27.51
N PRO A 473 8.32 16.21 26.91
CA PRO A 473 8.52 16.21 25.46
C PRO A 473 8.74 14.80 24.91
N LEU A 474 8.39 14.61 23.64
CA LEU A 474 8.54 13.35 22.92
C LEU A 474 9.28 13.59 21.60
N GLU A 475 10.20 12.69 21.27
CA GLU A 475 10.77 12.53 19.94
C GLU A 475 10.20 11.28 19.29
N VAL A 476 10.01 11.30 17.96
CA VAL A 476 9.68 10.10 17.20
C VAL A 476 10.97 9.54 16.63
N THR A 477 11.32 8.34 17.05
CA THR A 477 12.42 7.58 16.45
C THR A 477 11.82 6.29 15.89
N ALA A 478 11.93 6.08 14.58
CA ALA A 478 11.48 4.84 13.98
C ALA A 478 12.13 3.65 14.70
N GLY A 479 11.32 2.78 15.31
CA GLY A 479 11.86 1.68 16.11
C GLY A 479 12.77 0.78 15.26
N SER A 480 14.00 0.54 15.72
CA SER A 480 14.94 -0.39 15.12
C SER A 480 14.54 -1.83 15.44
N GLY A 481 14.23 -2.64 14.42
CA GLY A 481 13.91 -4.07 14.59
C GLY A 481 12.71 -4.54 13.74
N ALA A 482 12.42 -5.84 13.78
CA ALA A 482 11.25 -6.40 13.09
C ALA A 482 9.94 -5.75 13.58
N PRO A 483 8.90 -5.68 12.74
CA PRO A 483 7.55 -5.28 13.15
C PRO A 483 7.10 -6.04 14.40
N ALA A 484 6.41 -5.36 15.32
CA ALA A 484 5.92 -6.00 16.52
C ALA A 484 4.69 -6.84 16.14
N ALA A 485 4.78 -8.17 16.25
CA ALA A 485 3.62 -9.02 15.99
C ALA A 485 2.48 -8.67 16.96
N ASN A 486 1.35 -8.20 16.43
CA ASN A 486 0.13 -8.01 17.23
C ASN A 486 -0.56 -9.38 17.43
N ARG A 487 -0.01 -10.16 18.37
CA ARG A 487 -0.44 -11.53 18.68
C ARG A 487 -1.91 -11.60 19.10
N ARG A 488 -2.43 -10.57 19.77
CA ARG A 488 -3.84 -10.49 20.20
C ARG A 488 -4.77 -10.31 19.01
N LEU A 489 -4.45 -9.40 18.09
CA LEU A 489 -5.21 -9.25 16.84
C LEU A 489 -5.13 -10.52 15.99
N ASP A 490 -3.94 -11.12 15.85
CA ASP A 490 -3.76 -12.36 15.09
C ASP A 490 -4.61 -13.50 15.69
N LEU A 491 -4.63 -13.65 17.02
CA LEU A 491 -5.48 -14.63 17.72
C LEU A 491 -6.98 -14.33 17.53
N LEU A 492 -7.41 -13.07 17.67
CA LEU A 492 -8.81 -12.67 17.49
C LEU A 492 -9.30 -12.94 16.06
N VAL A 493 -8.50 -12.62 15.05
CA VAL A 493 -8.82 -12.89 13.64
C VAL A 493 -8.97 -14.39 13.38
N LEU A 494 -8.09 -15.21 13.96
CA LEU A 494 -8.20 -16.67 13.85
C LEU A 494 -9.49 -17.22 14.47
N LEU A 495 -9.88 -16.72 15.65
CA LEU A 495 -11.13 -17.13 16.33
C LEU A 495 -12.37 -16.76 15.51
N LEU A 496 -12.40 -15.53 14.98
CA LEU A 496 -13.53 -15.04 14.18
C LEU A 496 -13.67 -15.74 12.82
N ARG A 497 -12.57 -16.19 12.22
CA ARG A 497 -12.59 -16.87 10.91
C ARG A 497 -12.80 -18.39 10.98
N ALA A 498 -12.61 -19.01 12.15
CA ALA A 498 -12.68 -20.46 12.29
C ALA A 498 -13.32 -20.90 13.63
N PRO A 499 -14.56 -20.47 13.92
CA PRO A 499 -15.21 -20.73 15.21
C PRO A 499 -15.30 -22.22 15.56
N ASP A 500 -15.57 -23.08 14.56
CA ASP A 500 -15.69 -24.54 14.74
C ASP A 500 -14.36 -25.26 14.98
N ARG A 501 -13.23 -24.66 14.58
CA ARG A 501 -11.88 -25.26 14.72
C ARG A 501 -11.14 -24.75 15.96
N CYS A 502 -11.57 -23.63 16.53
CA CYS A 502 -10.98 -23.02 17.71
C CYS A 502 -12.08 -22.67 18.72
N ALA A 503 -12.64 -23.68 19.38
CA ALA A 503 -13.71 -23.50 20.36
C ALA A 503 -13.32 -22.64 21.59
N ALA A 504 -12.02 -22.38 21.80
CA ALA A 504 -11.52 -21.45 22.81
C ALA A 504 -10.13 -20.87 22.43
N PRO A 505 -9.82 -19.61 22.80
CA PRO A 505 -8.46 -19.07 22.72
C PRO A 505 -7.49 -19.94 23.53
N ARG A 506 -6.35 -20.32 22.94
CA ARG A 506 -5.32 -21.14 23.60
C ARG A 506 -3.95 -20.47 23.51
N ALA A 507 -3.17 -20.56 24.58
CA ALA A 507 -1.80 -20.09 24.57
C ALA A 507 -0.95 -20.87 23.56
N GLY A 508 0.04 -20.20 22.95
CA GLY A 508 0.86 -20.74 21.87
C GLY A 508 0.25 -20.58 20.47
N THR A 509 -1.08 -20.45 20.34
CA THR A 509 -1.73 -20.12 19.07
C THR A 509 -1.33 -18.72 18.63
N ALA A 510 -0.79 -18.58 17.42
CA ALA A 510 -0.19 -17.34 16.92
C ALA A 510 0.89 -16.73 17.85
N GLY A 511 1.48 -17.54 18.75
CA GLY A 511 2.44 -17.08 19.75
C GLY A 511 1.82 -16.30 20.93
N ALA A 512 0.50 -16.32 21.10
CA ALA A 512 -0.20 -15.65 22.21
C ALA A 512 0.15 -16.27 23.58
N SER A 513 0.19 -15.44 24.61
CA SER A 513 0.41 -15.85 26.01
C SER A 513 -0.90 -16.15 26.76
N GLU A 514 -0.82 -16.82 27.91
CA GLU A 514 -1.97 -17.01 28.81
C GLU A 514 -2.63 -15.69 29.23
N ALA A 515 -1.84 -14.61 29.34
CA ALA A 515 -2.37 -13.27 29.64
C ALA A 515 -3.20 -12.71 28.47
N ASP A 516 -2.80 -13.00 27.22
CA ASP A 516 -3.55 -12.60 26.03
C ASP A 516 -4.88 -13.36 25.93
N VAL A 517 -4.88 -14.66 26.27
CA VAL A 517 -6.10 -15.48 26.36
C VAL A 517 -7.03 -14.92 27.43
N ALA A 518 -6.52 -14.67 28.64
CA ALA A 518 -7.31 -14.10 29.73
C ALA A 518 -7.93 -12.73 29.37
N LEU A 519 -7.19 -11.90 28.64
CA LEU A 519 -7.69 -10.60 28.16
C LEU A 519 -8.87 -10.78 27.20
N LEU A 520 -8.74 -11.66 26.20
CA LEU A 520 -9.80 -11.92 25.22
C LEU A 520 -11.05 -12.57 25.84
N GLU A 521 -10.89 -13.36 26.90
CA GLU A 521 -11.99 -13.96 27.67
C GLU A 521 -12.62 -12.98 28.67
N GLY A 522 -12.10 -11.75 28.79
CA GLY A 522 -12.60 -10.75 29.74
C GLY A 522 -12.19 -11.00 31.20
N ARG A 523 -11.25 -11.92 31.47
CA ARG A 523 -10.69 -12.20 32.80
C ARG A 523 -9.61 -11.16 33.14
N ALA A 524 -10.06 -9.94 33.43
CA ALA A 524 -9.21 -8.76 33.52
C ALA A 524 -8.12 -8.86 34.62
N ASP A 525 -8.43 -9.39 35.80
CA ASP A 525 -7.45 -9.50 36.88
C ASP A 525 -6.38 -10.58 36.60
N ASP A 526 -6.77 -11.70 35.99
CA ASP A 526 -5.82 -12.73 35.52
C ASP A 526 -4.90 -12.18 34.43
N ALA A 527 -5.46 -11.42 33.49
CA ALA A 527 -4.68 -10.75 32.45
C ALA A 527 -3.69 -9.73 33.05
N ARG A 528 -4.12 -8.90 34.01
CA ARG A 528 -3.24 -7.94 34.71
C ARG A 528 -2.10 -8.65 35.43
N ALA A 529 -2.40 -9.71 36.20
CA ALA A 529 -1.39 -10.51 36.90
C ALA A 529 -0.40 -11.15 35.91
N GLY A 530 -0.91 -11.71 34.82
CA GLY A 530 -0.12 -12.33 33.76
C GLY A 530 0.82 -11.34 33.07
N TYR A 531 0.33 -10.17 32.65
CA TYR A 531 1.17 -9.16 32.02
C TYR A 531 2.23 -8.58 32.96
N ARG A 532 1.91 -8.37 34.25
CA ARG A 532 2.91 -7.98 35.25
C ARG A 532 4.00 -9.04 35.40
N ALA A 533 3.65 -10.32 35.41
CA ALA A 533 4.63 -11.41 35.44
C ALA A 533 5.51 -11.43 34.19
N LEU A 534 4.94 -11.15 33.00
CA LEU A 534 5.70 -11.04 31.76
C LEU A 534 6.67 -9.86 31.78
N ILE A 535 6.25 -8.67 32.25
CA ILE A 535 7.10 -7.48 32.38
C ILE A 535 8.25 -7.71 33.36
N ARG A 536 8.01 -8.41 34.49
CA ARG A 536 9.09 -8.75 35.44
C ARG A 536 10.15 -9.67 34.82
N ARG A 537 9.73 -10.60 33.94
CA ARG A 537 10.63 -11.51 33.22
C ARG A 537 11.40 -10.81 32.12
N ASP A 538 10.72 -9.99 31.32
CA ASP A 538 11.29 -9.22 30.24
C ASP A 538 10.66 -7.82 30.22
N ARG A 539 11.41 -6.84 30.73
CA ARG A 539 10.98 -5.45 30.88
C ARG A 539 10.84 -4.74 29.54
N GLU A 540 11.54 -5.22 28.52
CA GLU A 540 11.57 -4.65 27.18
C GLU A 540 10.44 -5.21 26.29
N ARG A 541 9.65 -6.15 26.82
CA ARG A 541 8.52 -6.77 26.13
C ARG A 541 7.33 -5.81 26.00
N ILE A 542 7.36 -4.94 24.99
CA ILE A 542 6.34 -3.90 24.75
C ILE A 542 4.91 -4.46 24.59
N ASP A 543 4.72 -5.69 24.09
CA ASP A 543 3.39 -6.29 23.98
C ASP A 543 2.74 -6.62 25.32
N ALA A 544 3.55 -6.85 26.37
CA ALA A 544 3.06 -7.03 27.73
C ALA A 544 2.64 -5.70 28.38
N TRP A 545 3.36 -4.61 28.09
CA TRP A 545 2.98 -3.25 28.51
C TRP A 545 1.66 -2.80 27.89
N ALA A 546 1.51 -3.00 26.58
CA ALA A 546 0.25 -2.72 25.88
C ALA A 546 -0.91 -3.59 26.44
N GLY A 547 -0.66 -4.88 26.67
CA GLY A 547 -1.63 -5.79 27.28
C GLY A 547 -2.06 -5.37 28.68
N LEU A 548 -1.12 -4.92 29.52
CA LEU A 548 -1.42 -4.42 30.87
C LEU A 548 -2.34 -3.19 30.83
N ALA A 549 -2.09 -2.25 29.91
CA ALA A 549 -2.91 -1.06 29.73
C ALA A 549 -4.35 -1.40 29.28
N LEU A 550 -4.50 -2.38 28.39
CA LEU A 550 -5.81 -2.89 27.96
C LEU A 550 -6.54 -3.58 29.11
N ALA A 551 -5.86 -4.48 29.83
CA ALA A 551 -6.45 -5.23 30.94
C ALA A 551 -6.93 -4.31 32.07
N ARG A 552 -6.20 -3.24 32.38
CA ARG A 552 -6.64 -2.20 33.34
C ARG A 552 -7.91 -1.48 32.89
N SER A 553 -8.05 -1.24 31.59
CA SER A 553 -9.25 -0.61 31.02
C SER A 553 -10.49 -1.52 31.10
N LEU A 554 -10.31 -2.83 31.28
CA LEU A 554 -11.42 -3.76 31.51
C LEU A 554 -11.95 -3.69 32.96
N SER A 555 -11.08 -3.48 33.95
CA SER A 555 -11.44 -3.48 35.38
C SER A 555 -11.76 -2.09 35.97
N ALA A 556 -11.32 -1.00 35.34
CA ALA A 556 -11.46 0.34 35.92
C ALA A 556 -12.84 0.97 35.62
N PRO A 557 -13.58 1.49 36.63
CA PRO A 557 -14.67 2.42 36.37
C PRO A 557 -14.12 3.69 35.69
N PRO A 558 -14.89 4.40 34.84
CA PRO A 558 -14.46 5.67 34.27
C PRO A 558 -14.03 6.59 35.41
N ALA A 559 -12.79 7.09 35.35
CA ALA A 559 -12.15 7.76 36.47
C ALA A 559 -13.03 8.91 37.00
N GLY A 560 -13.56 8.76 38.22
CA GLY A 560 -14.44 9.75 38.87
C GLY A 560 -13.75 11.08 39.21
N ASN A 561 -12.46 11.23 38.89
CA ASN A 561 -11.63 12.41 39.10
C ASN A 561 -11.24 13.12 37.79
N GLY A 562 -11.75 12.68 36.63
CA GLY A 562 -11.48 13.31 35.32
C GLY A 562 -10.06 13.17 34.79
N ARG A 563 -9.23 12.32 35.41
CA ARG A 563 -7.82 12.11 35.04
C ARG A 563 -7.66 10.84 34.20
N GLY A 564 -7.02 10.95 33.04
CA GLY A 564 -6.71 9.83 32.16
C GLY A 564 -5.75 8.80 32.79
N ASP A 565 -5.76 7.55 32.30
CA ASP A 565 -4.79 6.51 32.73
C ASP A 565 -3.47 6.68 31.95
N PRO A 566 -2.34 7.00 32.61
CA PRO A 566 -1.05 7.16 31.93
C PRO A 566 -0.56 5.90 31.21
N LEU A 567 -0.96 4.69 31.65
CA LEU A 567 -0.64 3.46 30.91
C LEU A 567 -1.37 3.38 29.56
N ARG A 568 -2.49 4.09 29.41
CA ARG A 568 -3.24 4.14 28.15
C ARG A 568 -2.82 5.31 27.27
N GLU A 569 -2.62 6.47 27.88
CA GLU A 569 -2.38 7.73 27.16
C GLU A 569 -0.91 7.98 26.87
N ARG A 570 -0.03 7.61 27.82
CA ARG A 570 1.42 7.89 27.79
C ARG A 570 2.25 6.65 28.19
N PRO A 571 1.99 5.44 27.63
CA PRO A 571 2.69 4.21 28.01
C PRO A 571 4.22 4.31 27.84
N GLU A 572 4.67 5.08 26.86
CA GLU A 572 6.09 5.34 26.61
C GLU A 572 6.78 6.04 27.79
N VAL A 573 6.07 6.90 28.53
CA VAL A 573 6.58 7.60 29.71
C VAL A 573 6.66 6.64 30.89
N VAL A 574 5.64 5.79 31.07
CA VAL A 574 5.64 4.77 32.15
C VAL A 574 6.78 3.77 31.95
N LEU A 575 6.95 3.24 30.73
CA LEU A 575 8.06 2.35 30.40
C LEU A 575 9.42 3.05 30.54
N GLY A 576 9.54 4.29 30.07
CA GLY A 576 10.76 5.08 30.20
C GLY A 576 11.16 5.29 31.66
N LEU A 577 10.21 5.71 32.51
CA LEU A 577 10.44 5.90 33.94
C LEU A 577 10.80 4.58 34.63
N HIS A 578 10.09 3.50 34.31
CA HIS A 578 10.39 2.17 34.82
C HIS A 578 11.83 1.73 34.48
N ARG A 579 12.29 1.97 33.26
CA ARG A 579 13.69 1.70 32.84
C ARG A 579 14.69 2.50 33.66
N VAL A 580 14.46 3.80 33.85
CA VAL A 580 15.37 4.66 34.64
C VAL A 580 15.43 4.21 36.09
N LEU A 581 14.29 3.91 36.71
CA LEU A 581 14.23 3.43 38.09
C LEU A 581 14.94 2.07 38.25
N HIS A 582 14.75 1.17 37.30
CA HIS A 582 15.45 -0.11 37.30
C HIS A 582 16.97 0.06 37.18
N GLY A 583 17.45 0.98 36.34
CA GLY A 583 18.87 1.34 36.24
C GLY A 583 19.46 1.87 37.55
N HIS A 584 18.62 2.43 38.43
CA HIS A 584 18.99 2.86 39.79
C HIS A 584 18.73 1.79 40.87
N GLY A 585 18.40 0.56 40.49
CA GLY A 585 18.18 -0.56 41.42
C GLY A 585 16.79 -0.60 42.07
N ALA A 586 15.83 0.20 41.61
CA ALA A 586 14.44 0.16 42.11
C ALA A 586 13.57 -0.76 41.24
N ASP A 587 12.82 -1.67 41.85
CA ASP A 587 11.81 -2.51 41.18
C ASP A 587 10.42 -1.90 41.41
N ALA A 588 10.06 -0.94 40.56
CA ALA A 588 8.80 -0.22 40.67
C ALA A 588 7.69 -0.94 39.89
N ASP A 589 6.55 -1.17 40.56
CA ASP A 589 5.41 -1.78 39.88
C ASP A 589 4.80 -0.81 38.83
N PRO A 590 4.60 -1.25 37.56
CA PRO A 590 4.06 -0.41 36.49
C PRO A 590 2.73 0.27 36.82
N GLU A 591 1.83 -0.40 37.53
CA GLU A 591 0.51 0.14 37.88
C GLU A 591 0.61 1.20 38.98
N SER A 592 1.54 1.02 39.92
CA SER A 592 1.88 2.02 40.93
C SER A 592 2.49 3.27 40.31
N LEU A 593 3.39 3.13 39.33
CA LEU A 593 3.95 4.26 38.58
C LEU A 593 2.85 5.04 37.86
N ALA A 594 1.97 4.34 37.14
CA ALA A 594 0.86 4.97 36.42
C ALA A 594 -0.07 5.76 37.36
N SER A 595 -0.35 5.21 38.54
CA SER A 595 -1.21 5.85 39.54
C SER A 595 -0.55 7.07 40.19
N TRP A 596 0.78 7.09 40.26
CA TRP A 596 1.55 8.18 40.85
C TRP A 596 1.81 9.34 39.90
N LEU A 597 2.03 9.08 38.61
CA LEU A 597 2.45 10.09 37.61
C LEU A 597 1.60 11.38 37.64
N PRO A 598 2.20 12.55 37.37
CA PRO A 598 1.52 13.85 37.33
C PRO A 598 0.70 14.00 36.03
N ASP A 599 -0.02 15.12 35.87
CA ASP A 599 -0.51 15.51 34.55
C ASP A 599 0.70 15.78 33.65
N LEU A 600 0.79 15.08 32.52
CA LEU A 600 1.93 15.08 31.61
C LEU A 600 1.80 16.11 30.48
N GLY A 601 0.73 16.92 30.52
CA GLY A 601 0.38 17.92 29.50
C GLY A 601 -0.21 17.29 28.22
N PRO A 602 -0.51 18.11 27.20
CA PRO A 602 -1.12 17.64 25.96
C PRO A 602 -0.18 16.67 25.23
N ASP A 603 -0.73 15.58 24.71
CA ASP A 603 -0.03 14.62 23.87
C ASP A 603 0.37 15.29 22.54
N PRO A 604 1.67 15.40 22.20
CA PRO A 604 2.10 16.02 20.94
C PRO A 604 1.99 15.06 19.73
N ALA A 605 1.79 13.76 19.94
CA ALA A 605 1.68 12.77 18.86
C ALA A 605 0.59 13.04 17.80
N PRO A 606 -0.61 13.60 18.14
CA PRO A 606 -1.69 13.85 17.19
C PRO A 606 -1.40 14.96 16.17
N ASP A 607 -0.46 15.87 16.46
CA ASP A 607 -0.13 17.00 15.59
C ASP A 607 1.13 16.72 14.73
N GLY A 608 1.66 15.50 14.81
CA GLY A 608 2.88 15.08 14.14
C GLY A 608 4.12 15.54 14.88
N VAL A 609 5.09 14.63 14.98
CA VAL A 609 6.37 14.88 15.65
C VAL A 609 7.45 14.98 14.57
N ARG A 610 8.51 15.74 14.84
CA ARG A 610 9.68 15.75 13.96
C ARG A 610 10.37 14.38 14.06
N ALA A 611 10.66 13.78 12.90
CA ALA A 611 11.42 12.54 12.79
C ALA A 611 12.91 12.77 13.12
#